data_AF-A0A6P7JEG8-F1
#
_entry.id   AF-A0A6P7JEG8-F1
#
_cell.length_a   1.000
_cell.length_b   1.000
_cell.length_c   1.000
_cell.angle_alpha   90.00
_cell.angle_beta   90.00
_cell.angle_gamma   90.00
#
_symmetry.space_group_name_H-M   'P 1'
#
loop_
_entity.id
_entity.type
_entity.pdbx_description
1 polymer ?
#
loop_
_entity_poly.entity_id
_entity_poly.type
_entity_poly.pdbx_seq_one_letter_code
_entity_poly.pdbx_strand_id
1 'polypeptide(L)'
;MSTPRGWLCCSTAKAGFMLWVGLVSVAAQQHPVVTTNYGKLRGVKVTLPNEILGPVEQYLGIPYALAPTGERRFQPPEPPMSWPGIRNATQFSPVCPQFLEDRFLLNDMLPVWFTANLDTVVTYVQEQSEDCLYLNIYVPTEDGTDTKRQDADFSSKGGSDTES
;
A
#
# COMPACT_ATOMS: atom_id res chain seq x y z
N MET A 1 84.67 15.93 25.35
CA MET A 1 84.17 15.34 26.61
C MET A 1 82.75 15.87 26.82
N SER A 2 81.81 14.98 27.15
CA SER A 2 80.44 15.18 27.66
C SER A 2 79.37 15.90 26.80
N THR A 3 78.39 15.09 26.36
CA THR A 3 76.97 15.43 26.16
C THR A 3 76.29 15.76 27.51
N PRO A 4 75.08 16.39 27.55
CA PRO A 4 73.79 15.66 27.46
C PRO A 4 72.74 16.37 26.58
N ARG A 5 71.99 15.67 25.73
CA ARG A 5 70.63 15.11 25.96
C ARG A 5 69.56 16.15 26.34
N GLY A 6 68.73 16.51 25.36
CA GLY A 6 67.38 17.06 25.55
C GLY A 6 66.49 16.64 24.39
N TRP A 7 65.50 15.81 24.66
CA TRP A 7 64.64 15.15 23.67
C TRP A 7 63.61 16.14 23.11
N LEU A 8 63.54 16.27 21.78
CA LEU A 8 62.35 16.85 21.14
C LEU A 8 61.23 15.82 21.18
N CYS A 9 60.19 16.13 21.95
CA CYS A 9 58.94 15.37 22.00
C CYS A 9 58.16 15.59 20.70
N CYS A 10 58.03 14.53 19.90
CA CYS A 10 57.21 14.53 18.69
C CYS A 10 55.75 14.28 19.11
N SER A 11 54.95 15.34 19.29
CA SER A 11 53.51 15.21 19.55
C SER A 11 52.78 14.84 18.26
N THR A 12 52.66 13.54 17.97
CA THR A 12 51.70 13.07 16.96
C THR A 12 50.30 13.06 17.59
N ALA A 13 49.49 14.07 17.28
CA ALA A 13 48.06 14.04 17.55
C ALA A 13 47.41 12.99 16.64
N LYS A 14 47.16 11.80 17.17
CA LYS A 14 46.33 10.79 16.48
C LYS A 14 44.87 11.25 16.59
N ALA A 15 44.38 11.92 15.55
CA ALA A 15 42.96 12.17 15.38
C ALA A 15 42.25 10.81 15.14
N GLY A 16 41.75 10.22 16.21
CA GLY A 16 40.91 9.03 16.15
C GLY A 16 39.57 9.40 15.53
N PHE A 17 39.34 8.98 14.29
CA PHE A 17 38.03 9.05 13.66
C PHE A 17 37.14 7.97 14.32
N MET A 18 36.47 8.34 15.41
CA MET A 18 35.43 7.51 16.03
C MET A 18 34.25 7.43 15.07
N LEU A 19 34.19 6.37 14.28
CA LEU A 19 33.09 6.09 13.37
C LEU A 19 31.89 5.62 14.22
N TRP A 20 31.02 6.57 14.57
CA TRP A 20 29.78 6.33 15.30
C TRP A 20 28.81 5.57 14.37
N VAL A 21 28.87 4.24 14.40
CA VAL A 21 27.86 3.41 13.73
C VAL A 21 26.59 3.50 14.57
N GLY A 22 25.72 4.46 14.26
CA GLY A 22 24.39 4.57 14.85
C GLY A 22 23.57 3.34 14.48
N LEU A 23 23.08 2.61 15.49
CA LEU A 23 22.15 1.51 15.31
C LEU A 23 20.79 2.08 14.89
N VAL A 24 20.48 2.03 13.59
CA VAL A 24 19.15 2.39 13.09
C VAL A 24 18.22 1.21 13.34
N SER A 25 17.35 1.31 14.34
CA SER A 25 16.29 0.32 14.57
C SER A 25 15.22 0.44 13.50
N VAL A 26 15.15 -0.53 12.59
CA VAL A 26 14.02 -0.68 11.66
C VAL A 26 12.86 -1.31 12.44
N ALA A 27 11.75 -0.58 12.59
CA ALA A 27 10.53 -1.15 13.15
C ALA A 27 10.01 -2.26 12.21
N ALA A 28 9.84 -3.48 12.73
CA ALA A 28 9.35 -4.61 11.94
C ALA A 28 7.84 -4.46 11.69
N GLN A 29 7.46 -4.35 10.42
CA GLN A 29 6.06 -4.28 10.01
C GLN A 29 5.43 -5.68 10.07
N GLN A 30 4.27 -5.81 10.73
CA GLN A 30 3.59 -7.12 10.85
C GLN A 30 2.87 -7.49 9.55
N HIS A 31 3.02 -8.75 9.14
CA HIS A 31 2.50 -9.27 7.88
C HIS A 31 1.53 -10.43 8.12
N PRO A 32 0.26 -10.16 8.43
CA PRO A 32 -0.74 -11.19 8.68
C PRO A 32 -0.98 -12.02 7.41
N VAL A 33 -1.29 -13.31 7.59
CA VAL A 33 -1.56 -14.26 6.50
C VAL A 33 -2.96 -14.85 6.68
N VAL A 34 -3.81 -14.69 5.65
CA VAL A 34 -5.17 -15.23 5.62
C VAL A 34 -5.31 -16.26 4.51
N THR A 35 -6.10 -17.30 4.75
CA THR A 35 -6.43 -18.33 3.75
C THR A 35 -7.77 -18.01 3.11
N THR A 36 -7.81 -17.92 1.79
CA THR A 36 -9.03 -17.76 0.98
C THR A 36 -9.34 -19.04 0.21
N ASN A 37 -10.48 -19.09 -0.48
CA ASN A 37 -10.84 -20.19 -1.37
C ASN A 37 -9.85 -20.39 -2.52
N TYR A 38 -9.11 -19.34 -2.92
CA TYR A 38 -8.20 -19.35 -4.08
C TYR A 38 -6.72 -19.43 -3.69
N GLY A 39 -6.40 -19.35 -2.40
CA GLY A 39 -5.01 -19.39 -1.91
C GLY A 39 -4.77 -18.52 -0.68
N LYS A 40 -3.51 -18.48 -0.23
CA LYS A 40 -3.10 -17.66 0.93
C LYS A 40 -2.70 -16.27 0.49
N LEU A 41 -3.08 -15.27 1.28
CA LEU A 41 -2.74 -13.86 1.09
C LEU A 41 -1.90 -13.36 2.27
N ARG A 42 -0.88 -12.56 1.99
CA ARG A 42 -0.11 -11.81 2.98
C ARG A 42 -0.50 -10.33 2.91
N GLY A 43 -1.07 -9.81 3.99
CA GLY A 43 -1.40 -8.40 4.13
C GLY A 43 -0.33 -7.63 4.91
N VAL A 44 -0.73 -6.47 5.42
CA VAL A 44 0.09 -5.60 6.25
C VAL A 44 -0.74 -4.99 7.37
N LYS A 45 -0.24 -5.05 8.61
CA LYS A 45 -0.89 -4.39 9.74
C LYS A 45 -0.37 -2.96 9.84
N VAL A 46 -1.30 -2.00 9.87
CA VAL A 46 -1.01 -0.56 9.91
C VAL A 46 -1.66 0.04 11.15
N THR A 47 -0.85 0.68 11.99
CA THR A 47 -1.34 1.47 13.11
C THR A 47 -1.79 2.83 12.60
N LEU A 48 -2.99 3.26 13.00
CA LEU A 48 -3.53 4.54 12.59
C LEU A 48 -2.90 5.68 13.42
N PRO A 49 -2.80 6.91 12.88
CA PRO A 49 -2.24 8.05 13.62
C PRO A 49 -3.06 8.48 14.86
N ASN A 50 -4.26 7.92 15.04
CA ASN A 50 -5.15 8.23 16.14
C ASN A 50 -4.95 7.19 17.25
N GLU A 51 -4.63 7.65 18.46
CA GLU A 51 -4.35 6.80 19.62
C GLU A 51 -5.56 5.99 20.12
N ILE A 52 -6.79 6.40 19.76
CA ILE A 52 -8.04 5.73 20.15
C ILE A 52 -8.39 4.62 19.16
N LEU A 53 -7.97 4.75 17.89
CA LEU A 53 -8.31 3.80 16.86
C LEU A 53 -7.31 2.64 16.86
N GLY A 54 -7.85 1.43 16.97
CA GLY A 54 -7.06 0.20 16.85
C GLY A 54 -6.39 0.07 15.48
N PRO A 55 -5.36 -0.78 15.37
CA PRO A 55 -4.68 -1.04 14.10
C PRO A 55 -5.62 -1.69 13.07
N VAL A 56 -5.28 -1.57 11.79
CA VAL A 56 -6.04 -2.14 10.67
C VAL A 56 -5.14 -3.10 9.89
N GLU A 57 -5.62 -4.29 9.61
CA GLU A 57 -5.00 -5.17 8.62
C GLU A 57 -5.48 -4.79 7.22
N GLN A 58 -4.53 -4.53 6.33
CA GLN A 58 -4.79 -4.17 4.94
C GLN A 58 -4.36 -5.31 4.02
N TYR A 59 -5.25 -5.67 3.10
CA TYR A 59 -4.98 -6.59 2.02
C TYR A 59 -5.30 -5.88 0.71
N LEU A 60 -4.26 -5.46 -0.02
CA LEU A 60 -4.36 -4.61 -1.20
C LEU A 60 -4.10 -5.42 -2.48
N GLY A 61 -4.79 -5.09 -3.56
CA GLY A 61 -4.55 -5.71 -4.87
C GLY A 61 -4.91 -7.19 -4.95
N ILE A 62 -6.02 -7.59 -4.31
CA ILE A 62 -6.50 -8.97 -4.32
C ILE A 62 -7.32 -9.21 -5.60
N PRO A 63 -6.93 -10.18 -6.46
CA PRO A 63 -7.71 -10.49 -7.65
C PRO A 63 -9.03 -11.15 -7.25
N TYR A 64 -10.15 -10.59 -7.72
CA TYR A 64 -11.49 -11.16 -7.48
C TYR A 64 -12.12 -11.78 -8.74
N ALA A 65 -11.50 -11.57 -9.90
CA ALA A 65 -11.88 -12.15 -11.18
C ALA A 65 -10.65 -12.30 -12.09
N LEU A 66 -10.80 -13.04 -13.20
CA LEU A 66 -9.80 -13.08 -14.27
C LEU A 66 -9.74 -11.77 -15.04
N ALA A 67 -8.54 -11.40 -15.51
CA ALA A 67 -8.32 -10.21 -16.32
C ALA A 67 -9.26 -10.19 -17.55
N PRO A 68 -10.07 -9.13 -17.75
CA PRO A 68 -11.06 -9.01 -18.82
C PRO A 68 -10.41 -8.57 -20.16
N THR A 69 -9.29 -9.19 -20.51
CA THR A 69 -8.47 -8.87 -21.69
C THR A 69 -8.72 -9.85 -22.83
N GLY A 70 -8.44 -9.42 -24.07
CA GLY A 70 -8.60 -10.24 -25.28
C GLY A 70 -10.05 -10.69 -25.48
N GLU A 71 -10.26 -11.99 -25.68
CA GLU A 71 -11.59 -12.59 -25.90
C GLU A 71 -12.55 -12.46 -24.71
N ARG A 72 -12.03 -12.14 -23.49
CA ARG A 72 -12.87 -11.90 -22.30
C ARG A 72 -13.37 -10.46 -22.22
N ARG A 73 -12.94 -9.58 -23.12
CA ARG A 73 -13.46 -8.21 -23.17
C ARG A 73 -14.94 -8.23 -23.53
N PHE A 74 -15.75 -7.46 -22.81
CA PHE A 74 -17.21 -7.41 -22.96
C PHE A 74 -17.93 -8.73 -22.65
N GLN A 75 -17.26 -9.66 -21.98
CA GLN A 75 -17.88 -10.85 -21.40
C GLN A 75 -18.09 -10.65 -19.88
N PRO A 76 -19.02 -11.40 -19.27
CA PRO A 76 -19.12 -11.45 -17.81
C PRO A 76 -17.78 -11.86 -17.16
N PRO A 77 -17.44 -11.33 -15.98
CA PRO A 77 -16.21 -11.68 -15.29
C PRO A 77 -16.20 -13.16 -14.87
N GLU A 78 -15.07 -13.82 -15.09
CA GLU A 78 -14.84 -15.20 -14.68
C GLU A 78 -14.10 -15.25 -13.33
N PRO A 79 -14.30 -16.29 -12.49
CA PRO A 79 -13.59 -16.45 -11.23
C PRO A 79 -12.05 -16.46 -11.39
N PRO A 80 -11.28 -15.94 -10.42
CA PRO A 80 -9.83 -15.87 -10.52
C PRO A 80 -9.21 -17.28 -10.43
N MET A 81 -8.02 -17.43 -11.02
CA MET A 81 -7.22 -18.65 -10.83
C MET A 81 -6.71 -18.74 -9.38
N SER A 82 -6.72 -19.96 -8.84
CA SER A 82 -6.03 -20.25 -7.59
C SER A 82 -4.51 -20.13 -7.78
N TRP A 83 -3.79 -19.73 -6.74
CA TRP A 83 -2.33 -19.61 -6.77
C TRP A 83 -1.65 -20.51 -5.74
N PRO A 84 -0.45 -21.06 -6.06
CA PRO A 84 0.33 -21.79 -5.09
C PRO A 84 1.00 -20.83 -4.09
N GLY A 85 1.27 -21.33 -2.87
CA GLY A 85 2.02 -20.58 -1.87
C GLY A 85 1.24 -19.40 -1.27
N ILE A 86 1.95 -18.30 -0.99
CA ILE A 86 1.41 -17.09 -0.37
C ILE A 86 1.58 -15.93 -1.36
N ARG A 87 0.47 -15.31 -1.78
CA ARG A 87 0.47 -14.10 -2.61
C ARG A 87 0.60 -12.87 -1.72
N ASN A 88 1.50 -11.95 -2.08
CA ASN A 88 1.60 -10.66 -1.40
C ASN A 88 0.45 -9.75 -1.83
N ALA A 89 -0.29 -9.23 -0.85
CA ALA A 89 -1.40 -8.29 -1.01
C ALA A 89 -1.12 -7.03 -0.18
N THR A 90 0.01 -6.38 -0.44
CA THR A 90 0.52 -5.24 0.34
C THR A 90 0.63 -3.96 -0.48
N GLN A 91 0.25 -3.99 -1.75
CA GLN A 91 0.35 -2.87 -2.69
C GLN A 91 -0.91 -2.80 -3.54
N PHE A 92 -1.29 -1.60 -3.96
CA PHE A 92 -2.39 -1.42 -4.90
C PHE A 92 -2.06 -2.06 -6.25
N SER A 93 -3.09 -2.58 -6.91
CA SER A 93 -3.02 -3.02 -8.30
C SER A 93 -3.40 -1.87 -9.25
N PRO A 94 -3.07 -1.98 -10.55
CA PRO A 94 -3.45 -0.98 -11.54
C PRO A 94 -4.95 -0.69 -11.52
N VAL A 95 -5.29 0.58 -11.73
CA VAL A 95 -6.70 0.99 -11.89
C VAL A 95 -7.19 0.70 -13.31
N CYS A 96 -8.50 0.72 -13.50
CA CYS A 96 -9.07 0.51 -14.82
C CYS A 96 -8.76 1.69 -15.76
N PRO A 97 -8.71 1.45 -17.08
CA PRO A 97 -8.43 2.49 -18.06
C PRO A 97 -9.49 3.59 -18.01
N GLN A 98 -9.06 4.83 -17.77
CA GLN A 98 -9.90 6.02 -17.74
C GLN A 98 -9.16 7.23 -18.29
N PHE A 99 -9.86 8.03 -19.09
CA PHE A 99 -9.30 9.24 -19.70
C PHE A 99 -9.56 10.44 -18.79
N LEU A 100 -8.49 11.02 -18.24
CA LEU A 100 -8.55 12.19 -17.33
C LEU A 100 -8.04 13.48 -17.99
N GLU A 101 -7.82 13.49 -19.30
CA GLU A 101 -7.13 14.59 -20.00
C GLU A 101 -7.97 15.88 -20.09
N ASP A 102 -9.30 15.78 -20.17
CA ASP A 102 -10.16 16.97 -20.33
C ASP A 102 -10.60 17.56 -18.99
N ARG A 103 -9.74 18.46 -18.49
CA ARG A 103 -9.87 19.33 -17.31
C ARG A 103 -11.14 20.23 -17.27
N PHE A 104 -12.06 20.10 -18.22
CA PHE A 104 -13.22 20.99 -18.40
C PHE A 104 -14.58 20.33 -18.17
N LEU A 105 -14.77 19.04 -18.45
CA LEU A 105 -16.10 18.40 -18.36
C LEU A 105 -16.43 17.81 -16.98
N LEU A 106 -15.41 17.65 -16.11
CA LEU A 106 -15.53 17.00 -14.81
C LEU A 106 -15.62 17.98 -13.62
N ASN A 107 -15.45 19.29 -13.85
CA ASN A 107 -15.45 20.27 -12.75
C ASN A 107 -16.83 20.66 -12.22
N ASP A 108 -17.90 20.53 -13.02
CA ASP A 108 -19.25 20.94 -12.60
C ASP A 108 -20.07 19.82 -11.93
N MET A 109 -19.67 18.55 -12.11
CA MET A 109 -20.43 17.37 -11.62
C MET A 109 -19.69 16.50 -10.61
N LEU A 110 -18.40 16.71 -10.39
CA LEU A 110 -17.65 15.98 -9.36
C LEU A 110 -17.63 16.75 -8.02
N PRO A 111 -17.58 16.02 -6.89
CA PRO A 111 -17.43 16.66 -5.59
C PRO A 111 -16.20 17.56 -5.54
N VAL A 112 -16.32 18.74 -4.93
CA VAL A 112 -15.26 19.75 -4.84
C VAL A 112 -13.95 19.19 -4.25
N TRP A 113 -14.00 18.21 -3.33
CA TRP A 113 -12.80 17.59 -2.78
C TRP A 113 -12.02 16.74 -3.80
N PHE A 114 -12.69 16.20 -4.83
CA PHE A 114 -12.07 15.43 -5.90
C PHE A 114 -11.39 16.36 -6.93
N THR A 115 -12.00 17.51 -7.21
CA THR A 115 -11.50 18.48 -8.21
C THR A 115 -10.51 19.49 -7.65
N ALA A 116 -10.57 19.82 -6.35
CA ALA A 116 -9.67 20.77 -5.70
C ALA A 116 -8.23 20.28 -5.58
N ASN A 117 -8.01 18.96 -5.54
CA ASN A 117 -6.68 18.34 -5.40
C ASN A 117 -6.38 17.38 -6.56
N LEU A 118 -6.65 17.79 -7.81
CA LEU A 118 -6.50 16.95 -9.00
C LEU A 118 -5.09 16.35 -9.13
N ASP A 119 -4.04 17.08 -8.75
CA ASP A 119 -2.65 16.59 -8.73
C ASP A 119 -2.48 15.35 -7.83
N THR A 120 -3.22 15.27 -6.71
CA THR A 120 -3.21 14.09 -5.84
C THR A 120 -4.04 12.94 -6.37
N VAL A 121 -5.12 13.22 -7.11
CA VAL A 121 -5.95 12.18 -7.72
C VAL A 121 -5.19 11.50 -8.87
N VAL A 122 -4.45 12.29 -9.65
CA VAL A 122 -3.62 11.77 -10.75
C VAL A 122 -2.61 10.75 -10.23
N THR A 123 -2.03 10.90 -9.03
CA THR A 123 -1.10 9.89 -8.48
C THR A 123 -1.75 8.53 -8.20
N TYR A 124 -3.07 8.47 -7.95
CA TYR A 124 -3.79 7.21 -7.78
C TYR A 124 -4.22 6.55 -9.10
N VAL A 125 -4.16 7.30 -10.21
CA VAL A 125 -4.73 6.87 -11.51
C VAL A 125 -3.67 6.75 -12.61
N GLN A 126 -2.40 7.02 -12.31
CA GLN A 126 -1.31 6.94 -13.28
C GLN A 126 -1.08 5.52 -13.83
N GLU A 127 -1.18 4.51 -12.98
CA GLU A 127 -0.96 3.11 -13.38
C GLU A 127 -2.28 2.47 -13.80
N GLN A 128 -2.58 2.51 -15.10
CA GLN A 128 -3.80 1.94 -15.68
C GLN A 128 -3.52 0.65 -16.44
N SER A 129 -4.43 -0.31 -16.34
CA SER A 129 -4.38 -1.58 -17.09
C SER A 129 -5.79 -2.11 -17.34
N GLU A 130 -6.05 -2.79 -18.46
CA GLU A 130 -7.29 -3.57 -18.63
C GLU A 130 -7.37 -4.73 -17.62
N ASP A 131 -6.24 -5.22 -17.11
CA ASP A 131 -6.18 -6.09 -15.95
C ASP A 131 -6.29 -5.25 -14.65
N CYS A 132 -7.52 -4.91 -14.27
CA CYS A 132 -7.83 -4.06 -13.12
C CYS A 132 -8.87 -4.65 -12.15
N LEU A 133 -9.26 -5.93 -12.29
CA LEU A 133 -10.28 -6.56 -11.44
C LEU A 133 -9.72 -7.01 -10.08
N TYR A 134 -9.33 -6.02 -9.29
CA TYR A 134 -8.76 -6.16 -7.96
C TYR A 134 -9.59 -5.44 -6.91
N LEU A 135 -9.55 -5.93 -5.69
CA LEU A 135 -10.16 -5.29 -4.53
C LEU A 135 -9.16 -5.10 -3.39
N ASN A 136 -9.52 -4.21 -2.48
CA ASN A 136 -8.76 -3.92 -1.27
C ASN A 136 -9.65 -4.17 -0.05
N ILE A 137 -9.13 -4.87 0.96
CA ILE A 137 -9.84 -5.20 2.19
C ILE A 137 -9.13 -4.51 3.37
N TYR A 138 -9.90 -3.85 4.21
CA TYR A 138 -9.44 -3.23 5.45
C TYR A 138 -10.19 -3.88 6.61
N VAL A 139 -9.47 -4.61 7.45
CA VAL A 139 -10.03 -5.30 8.62
C VAL A 139 -9.59 -4.56 9.87
N PRO A 140 -10.49 -3.85 10.58
CA PRO A 140 -10.14 -3.25 11.86
C PRO A 140 -9.83 -4.37 12.85
N THR A 141 -8.74 -4.22 13.60
CA THR A 141 -8.38 -5.14 14.68
C THR A 141 -8.57 -4.42 16.00
N GLU A 142 -9.41 -4.98 16.87
CA GLU A 142 -9.52 -4.53 18.25
C GLU A 142 -8.26 -4.96 19.02
N ASP A 143 -7.81 -4.13 19.95
CA ASP A 143 -6.71 -4.48 20.87
C ASP A 143 -7.19 -5.41 22.02
N GLY A 144 -8.44 -5.89 21.97
CA GLY A 144 -9.10 -6.67 23.01
C GLY A 144 -9.65 -8.00 22.51
N THR A 145 -9.53 -9.03 23.34
CA THR A 145 -10.03 -10.39 23.14
C THR A 145 -11.55 -10.44 22.99
N ASP A 146 -12.08 -10.30 21.80
CA ASP A 146 -13.37 -10.90 21.43
C ASP A 146 -13.50 -10.96 19.90
N THR A 147 -13.31 -12.15 19.34
CA THR A 147 -13.41 -12.39 17.89
C THR A 147 -14.89 -12.48 17.49
N LYS A 148 -15.62 -11.37 17.55
CA LYS A 148 -16.95 -11.28 16.94
C LYS A 148 -16.77 -10.98 15.46
N ARG A 149 -17.32 -11.83 14.59
CA ARG A 149 -17.38 -11.58 13.15
C ARG A 149 -18.13 -10.26 12.95
N GLN A 150 -17.44 -9.23 12.46
CA GLN A 150 -18.08 -8.01 11.99
C GLN A 150 -18.67 -8.30 10.62
N ASP A 151 -19.98 -8.09 10.47
CA ASP A 151 -20.66 -8.25 9.20
C ASP A 151 -20.17 -7.18 8.22
N ALA A 152 -19.77 -7.59 7.01
CA ALA A 152 -19.21 -6.69 6.00
C ALA A 152 -20.31 -5.81 5.39
N ASP A 153 -20.20 -4.49 5.54
CA ASP A 153 -21.02 -3.52 4.80
C ASP A 153 -20.40 -3.25 3.42
N PHE A 154 -20.98 -3.82 2.37
CA PHE A 154 -20.50 -3.68 0.99
C PHE A 154 -21.19 -2.46 0.34
N SER A 155 -20.49 -1.32 0.30
CA SER A 155 -20.98 -0.12 -0.39
C SER A 155 -20.71 -0.21 -1.89
N SER A 156 -21.66 -0.76 -2.64
CA SER A 156 -21.66 -0.72 -4.10
C SER A 156 -22.07 0.68 -4.57
N LYS A 157 -21.11 1.53 -5.00
CA LYS A 157 -21.42 2.76 -5.74
C LYS A 157 -21.85 2.40 -7.16
N GLY A 158 -23.13 2.05 -7.34
CA GLY A 158 -23.76 1.95 -8.64
C GLY A 158 -24.19 3.33 -9.12
N GLY A 159 -23.48 3.89 -10.11
CA GLY A 159 -24.01 4.98 -10.91
C GLY A 159 -25.07 4.41 -11.86
N SER A 160 -26.33 4.81 -11.69
CA SER A 160 -27.44 4.39 -12.53
C SER A 160 -27.47 5.21 -13.82
N ASP A 161 -27.06 4.62 -14.94
CA ASP A 161 -27.45 5.10 -16.26
C ASP A 161 -28.96 4.95 -16.39
N THR A 162 -29.68 6.08 -16.34
CA THR A 162 -31.11 6.10 -16.62
C THR A 162 -31.27 6.65 -18.03
N GLU A 163 -31.55 5.73 -18.96
CA GLU A 163 -32.02 6.05 -20.30
C GLU A 163 -33.47 6.54 -20.23
N SER A 164 -33.74 7.75 -20.73
CA SER A 164 -35.02 8.24 -21.26
C SER A 164 -34.82 9.54 -22.04
#